data_AF-U2PWP8-F1
#
_entry.id   AF-U2PWP8-F1
#
_cell.length_a   1.000
_cell.length_b   1.000
_cell.length_c   1.000
_cell.angle_alpha   90.00
_cell.angle_beta   90.00
_cell.angle_gamma   90.00
#
_symmetry.space_group_name_H-M   'P 1'
#
loop_
_entity.id
_entity.type
_entity.pdbx_description
1 polymer ?
#
loop_
_entity_poly.entity_id
_entity_poly.type
_entity_poly.pdbx_seq_one_letter_code
_entity_poly.pdbx_strand_id
1 'polypeptide(L)' 'GEKSLAALNEVDENKFLEKYHDLQRRYYRVLAANKPSQKKFLTGWLNRVDRKENYLKEMF' A
#
# COMPACT_ATOMS: atom_id res chain seq x y z
N GLY A 1 -12.53 -0.76 14.05
CA GLY A 1 -13.14 -0.61 15.40
C GLY A 1 -12.06 -0.70 16.46
N GLU A 2 -12.39 -0.61 17.74
CA GLU A 2 -11.41 -0.59 18.84
C GLU A 2 -10.38 -1.73 18.75
N LYS A 3 -10.83 -2.95 18.47
CA LYS A 3 -9.95 -4.11 18.28
C LYS A 3 -8.92 -3.94 17.15
N SER A 4 -9.29 -3.25 16.07
CA SER A 4 -8.37 -2.97 14.95
C SER A 4 -7.30 -1.96 15.37
N LEU A 5 -7.67 -0.95 16.16
CA LEU A 5 -6.72 0.06 16.65
C LEU A 5 -5.74 -0.55 17.64
N ALA A 6 -6.22 -1.38 18.57
CA ALA A 6 -5.37 -2.11 19.50
C ALA A 6 -4.33 -2.96 18.77
N ALA A 7 -4.76 -3.77 17.79
CA ALA A 7 -3.85 -4.60 17.00
C ALA A 7 -2.84 -3.80 16.17
N LEU A 8 -3.24 -2.63 15.64
CA LEU A 8 -2.33 -1.75 14.90
C LEU A 8 -1.25 -1.15 15.81
N ASN A 9 -1.60 -0.81 17.05
CA ASN A 9 -0.66 -0.22 18.01
C ASN A 9 0.35 -1.22 18.56
N GLU A 10 0.03 -2.52 18.54
CA GLU A 10 0.91 -3.60 19.03
C GLU A 10 1.88 -4.14 17.98
N VAL A 11 1.65 -3.84 16.69
CA VAL A 11 2.43 -4.40 15.60
C VAL A 11 3.71 -3.58 15.34
N ASP A 12 4.76 -4.25 14.87
CA ASP A 12 5.94 -3.57 14.33
C ASP A 12 5.57 -2.75 13.09
N GLU A 13 5.71 -1.44 13.19
CA GLU A 13 5.30 -0.49 12.15
C GLU A 13 5.99 -0.77 10.81
N ASN A 14 7.30 -1.04 10.82
CA ASN A 14 8.08 -1.27 9.60
C ASN A 14 7.62 -2.53 8.87
N LYS A 15 7.43 -3.63 9.61
CA LYS A 15 6.91 -4.89 9.05
C LYS A 15 5.49 -4.73 8.53
N PHE A 16 4.65 -3.99 9.24
CA PHE A 16 3.29 -3.73 8.80
C PHE A 16 3.28 -2.92 7.50
N LEU A 17 4.04 -1.83 7.44
CA LEU A 17 4.12 -0.97 6.26
C LEU A 17 4.65 -1.73 5.03
N GLU A 18 5.69 -2.55 5.19
CA GLU A 18 6.21 -3.41 4.12
C GLU A 18 5.09 -4.30 3.53
N LYS A 19 4.37 -5.03 4.38
CA LYS A 19 3.29 -5.92 3.94
C LYS A 19 2.10 -5.15 3.38
N TYR A 20 1.75 -4.03 3.98
CA TYR A 20 0.65 -3.21 3.51
C TYR A 20 0.91 -2.66 2.09
N HIS A 21 2.12 -2.17 1.81
CA HIS A 21 2.48 -1.66 0.49
C HIS A 21 2.55 -2.76 -0.58
N ASP A 22 3.05 -3.94 -0.24
CA ASP A 22 3.01 -5.10 -1.15
C ASP A 22 1.56 -5.47 -1.52
N LEU A 23 0.68 -5.56 -0.51
CA LEU A 23 -0.75 -5.83 -0.74
C LEU A 23 -1.42 -4.75 -1.59
N GLN A 24 -1.09 -3.47 -1.40
CA GLN A 24 -1.59 -2.38 -2.26
C GLN A 24 -1.17 -2.59 -3.72
N ARG A 25 0.11 -2.86 -3.99
CA ARG A 25 0.61 -3.10 -5.35
C ARG A 25 -0.04 -4.30 -5.99
N ARG A 26 -0.21 -5.40 -5.24
CA ARG A 26 -0.90 -6.61 -5.72
C ARG A 26 -2.36 -6.32 -6.06
N TYR A 27 -3.08 -5.62 -5.18
CA TYR A 27 -4.46 -5.24 -5.42
C TYR A 27 -4.63 -4.40 -6.70
N TYR A 28 -3.78 -3.40 -6.91
CA TYR A 28 -3.85 -2.56 -8.11
C TYR A 28 -3.58 -3.34 -9.39
N ARG A 29 -2.61 -4.26 -9.39
CA ARG A 29 -2.33 -5.12 -10.55
C ARG A 29 -3.50 -6.06 -10.85
N VAL A 30 -4.07 -6.69 -9.82
CA VAL A 30 -5.25 -7.56 -9.96
C VAL A 30 -6.46 -6.75 -10.46
N LEU A 31 -6.69 -5.55 -9.95
CA LEU A 31 -7.77 -4.67 -10.39
C LEU A 31 -7.63 -4.27 -11.86
N ALA A 32 -6.42 -3.87 -12.28
CA ALA A 32 -6.15 -3.49 -13.66
C ALA A 32 -6.24 -4.68 -14.64
N ALA A 33 -5.88 -5.88 -14.19
CA ALA A 33 -6.02 -7.11 -14.97
C ALA A 33 -7.50 -7.49 -15.17
N ASN A 34 -8.31 -7.42 -14.11
CA ASN A 34 -9.74 -7.76 -14.16
C ASN A 34 -10.61 -6.68 -14.82
N LYS A 35 -10.18 -5.41 -14.79
CA LYS A 35 -10.91 -4.27 -15.35
C LYS A 35 -9.99 -3.45 -16.26
N PRO A 36 -9.92 -3.74 -17.58
CA PRO A 36 -9.01 -3.07 -18.50
C PRO A 36 -9.18 -1.54 -18.56
N SER A 37 -10.39 -1.02 -18.31
CA SER A 37 -10.66 0.43 -18.21
C SER A 37 -9.87 1.12 -17.09
N GLN A 38 -9.41 0.36 -16.09
CA GLN A 38 -8.61 0.83 -14.96
C GLN A 38 -7.10 0.82 -15.25
N LYS A 39 -6.64 0.17 -16.33
CA LYS A 39 -5.21 0.05 -16.66
C LYS A 39 -4.52 1.41 -16.81
N LYS A 40 -5.24 2.42 -17.30
CA LYS A 40 -4.74 3.80 -17.42
C LYS A 40 -4.35 4.44 -16.08
N PHE A 41 -4.87 3.96 -14.95
CA PHE A 41 -4.56 4.48 -13.62
C PHE A 41 -3.44 3.71 -12.92
N LEU A 42 -3.09 2.51 -13.39
CA LEU A 42 -2.16 1.60 -12.72
C LEU A 42 -0.82 2.26 -12.41
N THR A 43 -0.21 2.91 -13.40
CA THR A 43 1.05 3.63 -13.24
C THR A 43 0.95 4.70 -12.15
N GLY A 44 -0.15 5.47 -12.14
CA GLY A 44 -0.39 6.50 -11.14
C GLY A 44 -0.55 5.95 -9.73
N TRP A 45 -1.16 4.77 -9.57
CA TRP A 45 -1.29 4.09 -8.28
C TRP A 45 0.06 3.59 -7.76
N LEU A 46 0.83 2.90 -8.60
CA LEU A 46 2.14 2.39 -8.22
C LEU A 46 3.09 3.54 -7.82
N ASN A 47 3.12 4.61 -8.62
CA ASN A 47 3.92 5.80 -8.31
C ASN A 47 3.55 6.49 -6.99
N ARG A 48 2.30 6.33 -6.51
CA ARG A 48 1.89 6.86 -5.19
C ARG A 48 2.37 5.98 -4.04
N VAL A 49 2.39 4.66 -4.23
CA VAL A 49 2.97 3.75 -3.23
C VAL A 49 4.47 4.01 -3.10
N ASP A 50 5.18 4.12 -4.22
CA ASP A 50 6.62 4.34 -4.22
C ASP A 50 6.99 5.69 -3.59
N ARG A 51 6.25 6.77 -3.91
CA ARG A 51 6.44 8.07 -3.26
C ARG A 51 6.20 8.04 -1.76
N LYS A 52 5.17 7.32 -1.31
CA LYS A 52 4.89 7.15 0.12
C LYS A 52 6.01 6.39 0.82
N GLU A 53 6.52 5.32 0.22
CA GLU A 53 7.66 4.57 0.76
C GLU A 53 8.91 5.41 0.88
N ASN A 54 9.23 6.21 -0.14
CA ASN A 54 10.39 7.09 -0.10
C ASN A 54 10.23 8.17 0.98
N TYR A 55 9.06 8.80 1.07
CA TYR A 55 8.78 9.78 2.12
C TYR A 55 8.98 9.20 3.53
N LEU A 56 8.49 7.98 3.78
CA LEU A 56 8.64 7.34 5.09
C LEU A 56 10.10 6.98 5.40
N LYS A 57 10.89 6.60 4.40
CA LYS A 57 12.34 6.34 4.56
C LYS A 57 13.18 7.60 4.79
N GLU A 58 12.71 8.74 4.31
CA GLU A 58 13.41 10.03 4.50
C GLU A 58 13.06 10.69 5.85
N MET A 59 11.88 10.36 6.39
CA MET A 59 11.35 10.94 7.64
C MET A 59 11.75 10.17 8.91
N PHE A 60 12.15 8.90 8.79
CA PHE A 60 12.46 7.99 9.89
C PHE A 60 13.74 7.20 9.60
#